data_AF-A0A7X8YEG6-F1
#
_entry.id   AF-A0A7X8YEG6-F1
#
_cell.length_a   1.000
_cell.length_b   1.000
_cell.length_c   1.000
_cell.angle_alpha   90.00
_cell.angle_beta   90.00
_cell.angle_gamma   90.00
#
_symmetry.space_group_name_H-M   'P 1'
#
loop_
_entity.id
_entity.type
_entity.pdbx_description
1 polymer ?
#
loop_
_entity_poly.entity_id
_entity_poly.type
_entity_poly.pdbx_seq_one_letter_code
_entity_poly.pdbx_strand_id
1 'polypeptide(L)'
;MTKPIRVRYTGGKVLRQTYDEAYKGEIYGRYKWEDLMKTEKTHFGSMFEINAQREFEFESGEATDFTIAGHEVDAKWSQSDGGWMLPPEVFDKIALVATGSDAEAEWSLGLVRVSQKNRRVKANRDRKSQLTPFFLESRCGVFVDFNR
;
A
#
# COMPACT_ATOMS: atom_id res chain seq x y z
N MET A 1 -10.89 23.87 9.85
CA MET A 1 -11.26 24.05 8.43
C MET A 1 -10.44 23.03 7.64
N THR A 2 -11.03 21.89 7.31
CA THR A 2 -10.35 20.78 6.62
C THR A 2 -10.08 21.17 5.17
N LYS A 3 -8.80 21.25 4.78
CA LYS A 3 -8.43 21.46 3.37
C LYS A 3 -8.94 20.27 2.55
N PRO A 4 -9.48 20.48 1.34
CA PRO A 4 -9.87 19.37 0.47
C PRO A 4 -8.61 18.58 0.08
N ILE A 5 -8.65 17.26 0.26
CA ILE A 5 -7.61 16.34 -0.20
C ILE A 5 -7.61 16.37 -1.73
N ARG A 6 -6.60 17.01 -2.33
CA ARG A 6 -6.38 16.93 -3.78
C ARG A 6 -5.61 15.66 -4.09
N VAL A 7 -6.31 14.57 -4.39
CA VAL A 7 -5.70 13.40 -5.04
C VAL A 7 -5.45 13.78 -6.50
N ARG A 8 -4.27 14.34 -6.81
CA ARG A 8 -3.80 14.42 -8.20
C ARG A 8 -3.48 12.99 -8.68
N TYR A 9 -3.33 12.78 -9.98
CA TYR A 9 -2.93 11.51 -10.63
C TYR A 9 -1.52 11.00 -10.22
N THR A 10 -1.06 11.28 -9.00
CA THR A 10 0.29 11.07 -8.49
C THR A 10 0.51 9.68 -7.89
N GLY A 11 -0.55 8.86 -7.74
CA GLY A 11 -0.41 7.46 -7.31
C GLY A 11 0.63 6.70 -8.14
N GLY A 12 0.49 6.72 -9.47
CA GLY A 12 1.46 6.08 -10.37
C GLY A 12 2.89 6.63 -10.24
N LYS A 13 3.05 7.92 -9.89
CA LYS A 13 4.37 8.53 -9.63
C LYS A 13 5.01 7.95 -8.36
N VAL A 14 4.25 7.77 -7.28
CA VAL A 14 4.74 7.13 -6.05
C VAL A 14 5.24 5.72 -6.34
N LEU A 15 4.48 4.94 -7.11
CA LEU A 15 4.85 3.56 -7.42
C LEU A 15 6.07 3.49 -8.34
N ARG A 16 6.13 4.32 -9.40
CA ARG A 16 7.30 4.40 -10.29
C ARG A 16 8.57 4.74 -9.50
N GLN A 17 8.52 5.80 -8.68
CA GLN A 17 9.65 6.19 -7.84
C GLN A 17 10.07 5.06 -6.90
N THR A 18 9.11 4.37 -6.28
CA THR A 18 9.41 3.27 -5.35
C THR A 18 10.07 2.09 -6.05
N TYR A 19 9.63 1.73 -7.27
CA TYR A 19 10.32 0.71 -8.08
C TYR A 19 11.74 1.12 -8.44
N ASP A 20 11.94 2.36 -8.87
CA ASP A 20 13.27 2.84 -9.26
C ASP A 20 14.24 2.83 -8.07
N GLU A 21 13.79 3.29 -6.90
CA GLU A 21 14.55 3.24 -5.64
C GLU A 21 14.84 1.81 -5.17
N ALA A 22 13.92 0.88 -5.41
CA ALA A 22 14.12 -0.52 -5.06
C ALA A 22 15.15 -1.18 -5.97
N TYR A 23 15.06 -0.93 -7.28
CA TYR A 23 15.97 -1.48 -8.27
C TYR A 23 17.38 -0.96 -8.09
N LYS A 24 17.53 0.33 -7.75
CA LYS A 24 18.85 1.01 -7.71
C LYS A 24 19.62 0.71 -9.00
N GLY A 25 18.94 0.94 -10.13
CA GLY A 25 19.44 0.60 -11.46
C GLY A 25 20.75 1.31 -11.78
N GLU A 26 20.98 2.49 -11.21
CA GLU A 26 22.21 3.26 -11.33
C GLU A 26 23.42 2.60 -10.66
N ILE A 27 23.22 1.78 -9.62
CA ILE A 27 24.31 1.09 -8.89
C ILE A 27 24.48 -0.34 -9.41
N TYR A 28 23.38 -1.06 -9.60
CA TYR A 28 23.40 -2.50 -9.86
C TYR A 28 22.96 -2.89 -11.27
N GLY A 29 22.52 -1.94 -12.10
CA GLY A 29 22.01 -2.22 -13.45
C GLY A 29 20.69 -2.99 -13.49
N ARG A 30 19.98 -3.09 -12.36
CA ARG A 30 18.70 -3.81 -12.24
C ARG A 30 17.54 -2.97 -12.72
N TYR A 31 16.53 -3.63 -13.27
CA TYR A 31 15.32 -2.98 -13.77
C TYR A 31 14.08 -3.90 -13.73
N LYS A 32 14.18 -5.05 -13.04
CA LYS A 32 13.09 -6.03 -12.92
C LYS A 32 12.88 -6.45 -11.47
N TRP A 33 11.65 -6.76 -11.13
CA TRP A 33 11.26 -7.24 -9.80
C TRP A 33 11.97 -8.55 -9.41
N GLU A 34 12.23 -9.42 -10.38
CA GLU A 34 12.90 -10.71 -10.19
C GLU A 34 14.33 -10.55 -9.68
N ASP A 35 14.99 -9.44 -10.01
CA ASP A 35 16.38 -9.15 -9.63
C ASP A 35 16.52 -8.70 -8.16
N LEU A 36 15.39 -8.48 -7.46
CA LEU A 36 15.38 -8.10 -6.05
C LEU A 36 15.48 -9.33 -5.14
N MET A 37 16.34 -9.24 -4.13
CA MET A 37 16.40 -10.19 -3.04
C MET A 37 15.11 -10.16 -2.20
N LYS A 38 14.82 -11.27 -1.50
CA LYS A 38 13.64 -11.36 -0.62
C LYS A 38 13.57 -10.22 0.41
N THR A 39 14.71 -9.81 0.96
CA THR A 39 14.80 -8.71 1.92
C THR A 39 14.46 -7.37 1.27
N GLU A 40 14.95 -7.10 0.05
CA GLU A 40 14.63 -5.89 -0.71
C GLU A 40 13.14 -5.82 -1.06
N LYS A 41 12.55 -6.93 -1.49
CA LYS A 41 11.10 -7.05 -1.72
C LYS A 41 10.29 -6.77 -0.45
N THR A 42 10.81 -7.16 0.71
CA THR A 42 10.18 -6.86 2.01
C THR A 42 10.28 -5.37 2.34
N HIS A 43 11.43 -4.75 2.08
CA HIS A 43 11.65 -3.31 2.29
C HIS A 43 10.89 -2.41 1.31
N PHE A 44 10.42 -2.95 0.18
CA PHE A 44 9.60 -2.22 -0.77
C PHE A 44 8.39 -1.55 -0.12
N GLY A 45 7.73 -2.24 0.82
CA GLY A 45 6.59 -1.68 1.54
C GLY A 45 6.93 -0.41 2.32
N SER A 46 8.10 -0.38 2.98
CA SER A 46 8.57 0.80 3.70
C SER A 46 8.96 1.94 2.76
N MET A 47 9.54 1.64 1.59
CA MET A 47 9.81 2.67 0.58
C MET A 47 8.52 3.26 0.03
N PHE A 48 7.51 2.42 -0.25
CA PHE A 48 6.18 2.87 -0.67
C PHE A 48 5.54 3.80 0.36
N GLU A 49 5.56 3.42 1.65
CA GLU A 49 5.05 4.23 2.76
C GLU A 49 5.68 5.63 2.79
N ILE A 50 7.02 5.69 2.79
CA ILE A 50 7.78 6.95 2.82
C ILE A 50 7.45 7.81 1.60
N ASN A 51 7.41 7.22 0.41
CA ASN A 51 7.16 7.94 -0.83
C ASN A 51 5.71 8.43 -0.92
N ALA A 52 4.74 7.64 -0.45
CA ALA A 52 3.35 8.05 -0.35
C ALA A 52 3.19 9.22 0.62
N GLN A 53 3.79 9.14 1.80
CA GLN A 53 3.73 10.21 2.79
C GLN A 53 4.29 11.53 2.23
N ARG A 54 5.43 11.47 1.53
CA ARG A 54 6.06 12.65 0.91
C ARG A 54 5.24 13.22 -0.23
N GLU A 55 4.77 12.38 -1.15
CA GLU A 55 4.05 12.85 -2.34
C GLU A 55 2.67 13.41 -2.02
N PHE A 56 1.98 12.80 -1.04
CA PHE A 56 0.64 13.24 -0.64
C PHE A 56 0.66 14.23 0.53
N GLU A 57 1.85 14.55 1.06
CA GLU A 57 2.05 15.46 2.19
C GLU A 57 1.21 15.07 3.42
N PHE A 58 1.12 13.77 3.72
CA PHE A 58 0.37 13.31 4.87
C PHE A 58 1.08 13.64 6.19
N GLU A 59 0.29 14.05 7.19
CA GLU A 59 0.79 14.22 8.55
C GLU A 59 1.14 12.85 9.16
N SER A 60 2.14 12.78 10.03
CA SER A 60 2.47 11.55 10.76
C SER A 60 1.28 11.09 11.62
N GLY A 61 1.10 9.78 11.75
CA GLY A 61 0.12 9.17 12.65
C GLY A 61 0.69 9.04 14.06
N GLU A 62 -0.19 8.87 15.05
CA GLU A 62 0.23 8.56 16.42
C GLU A 62 0.54 7.06 16.58
N ALA A 63 -0.25 6.20 15.93
CA ALA A 63 -0.17 4.75 16.05
C ALA A 63 -0.14 4.02 14.70
N THR A 64 -0.14 4.77 13.60
CA THR A 64 -0.04 4.30 12.21
C THR A 64 0.92 5.20 11.45
N ASP A 65 1.22 4.85 10.19
CA ASP A 65 2.20 5.57 9.39
C ASP A 65 1.83 7.06 9.21
N PHE A 66 0.54 7.35 8.99
CA PHE A 66 0.07 8.73 8.78
C PHE A 66 -1.38 8.98 9.18
N THR A 67 -1.76 10.26 9.19
CA THR A 67 -3.11 10.75 9.44
C THR A 67 -3.67 11.39 8.17
N ILE A 68 -4.86 10.95 7.74
CA ILE A 68 -5.60 11.54 6.61
C ILE A 68 -6.93 12.09 7.12
N ALA A 69 -7.12 13.40 7.03
CA ALA A 69 -8.34 14.09 7.51
C ALA A 69 -8.74 13.72 8.95
N GLY A 70 -7.75 13.53 9.84
CA GLY A 70 -7.97 13.17 11.25
C GLY A 70 -8.21 11.68 11.51
N HIS A 71 -8.01 10.82 10.50
CA HIS A 71 -8.06 9.37 10.67
C HIS A 71 -6.67 8.76 10.57
N GLU A 72 -6.35 7.86 11.52
CA GLU A 72 -5.17 7.00 11.47
C GLU A 72 -5.24 6.05 10.27
N VAL A 73 -4.20 6.10 9.43
CA VAL A 73 -4.07 5.32 8.21
C VAL A 73 -2.68 4.67 8.12
N ASP A 74 -2.69 3.38 7.84
CA ASP A 74 -1.50 2.53 7.76
C ASP A 74 -1.27 2.10 6.30
N ALA A 75 -0.07 2.32 5.76
CA ALA A 75 0.28 1.98 4.39
C ALA A 75 0.67 0.52 4.27
N LYS A 76 0.15 -0.14 3.24
CA LYS A 76 0.43 -1.55 2.97
C LYS A 76 0.63 -1.81 1.48
N TRP A 77 1.81 -2.30 1.16
CA TRP A 77 2.14 -2.80 -0.17
C TRP A 77 1.99 -4.32 -0.25
N SER A 78 1.58 -4.81 -1.43
CA SER A 78 1.69 -6.22 -1.81
C SER A 78 1.93 -6.32 -3.31
N GLN A 79 2.86 -7.19 -3.72
CA GLN A 79 3.06 -7.52 -5.14
C GLN A 79 1.86 -8.29 -5.72
N SER A 80 1.10 -8.97 -4.87
CA SER A 80 -0.13 -9.67 -5.26
C SER A 80 -1.35 -8.90 -4.76
N ASP A 81 -2.29 -8.63 -5.65
CA ASP A 81 -3.57 -8.02 -5.30
C ASP A 81 -4.28 -8.85 -4.20
N GLY A 82 -4.82 -8.17 -3.19
CA GLY A 82 -5.40 -8.81 -2.00
C GLY A 82 -4.41 -9.44 -1.02
N GLY A 83 -3.11 -9.43 -1.33
CA GLY A 83 -2.06 -10.09 -0.54
C GLY A 83 -1.56 -9.29 0.67
N TRP A 84 -2.10 -8.09 0.93
CA TRP A 84 -1.65 -7.20 2.00
C TRP A 84 -1.69 -7.84 3.37
N MET A 85 -0.57 -7.80 4.07
CA MET A 85 -0.43 -8.33 5.43
C MET A 85 -0.80 -7.24 6.44
N LEU A 86 -2.00 -7.34 7.00
CA LEU A 86 -2.60 -6.37 7.92
C LEU A 86 -2.28 -6.75 9.36
N PRO A 87 -1.43 -5.98 10.06
CA PRO A 87 -1.06 -6.29 11.44
C PRO A 87 -2.13 -5.82 12.45
N PRO A 88 -2.12 -6.28 13.70
CA PRO A 88 -3.18 -5.95 14.67
C PRO A 88 -3.41 -4.45 14.90
N GLU A 89 -2.37 -3.63 14.78
CA GLU A 89 -2.40 -2.18 14.96
C GLU A 89 -3.27 -1.44 13.93
N VAL A 90 -3.54 -2.05 12.76
CA VAL A 90 -4.46 -1.48 11.76
C VAL A 90 -5.90 -1.98 11.92
N PHE A 91 -6.17 -2.90 12.85
CA PHE A 91 -7.53 -3.40 13.04
C PHE A 91 -8.46 -2.26 13.50
N ASP A 92 -9.62 -2.20 12.85
CA ASP A 92 -10.65 -1.17 13.01
C ASP A 92 -10.20 0.25 12.61
N LYS A 93 -9.01 0.39 12.02
CA LYS A 93 -8.49 1.59 11.37
C LYS A 93 -8.61 1.50 9.83
N ILE A 94 -7.99 2.45 9.13
CA ILE A 94 -7.96 2.51 7.67
C ILE A 94 -6.58 2.04 7.20
N ALA A 95 -6.54 1.28 6.12
CA ALA A 95 -5.32 0.94 5.41
C ALA A 95 -5.31 1.63 4.04
N LEU A 96 -4.18 2.27 3.70
CA LEU A 96 -3.85 2.64 2.33
C LEU A 96 -3.15 1.46 1.68
N VAL A 97 -3.88 0.72 0.84
CA VAL A 97 -3.39 -0.50 0.20
C VAL A 97 -2.95 -0.22 -1.22
N ALA A 98 -1.80 -0.74 -1.62
CA ALA A 98 -1.27 -0.60 -2.97
C ALA A 98 -0.73 -1.92 -3.52
N THR A 99 -0.94 -2.15 -4.81
CA THR A 99 -0.38 -3.26 -5.57
C THR A 99 -0.02 -2.79 -6.97
N GLY A 100 0.83 -3.55 -7.67
CA GLY A 100 1.21 -3.22 -9.02
C GLY A 100 2.15 -4.24 -9.64
N SER A 101 2.27 -4.17 -10.95
CA SER A 101 3.19 -4.95 -11.77
C SER A 101 3.94 -3.99 -12.67
N ASP A 102 5.25 -3.86 -12.44
CA ASP A 102 6.07 -2.99 -13.26
C ASP A 102 6.20 -3.50 -14.72
N ALA A 103 6.21 -4.83 -14.88
CA ALA A 103 6.28 -5.47 -16.19
C ALA A 103 5.03 -5.21 -17.04
N GLU A 104 3.85 -5.17 -16.41
CA GLU A 104 2.57 -4.93 -17.10
C GLU A 104 2.17 -3.45 -17.12
N ALA A 105 2.97 -2.57 -16.50
CA ALA A 105 2.64 -1.15 -16.29
C ALA A 105 1.26 -0.93 -15.63
N GLU A 106 0.90 -1.80 -14.68
CA GLU A 106 -0.37 -1.76 -13.96
C GLU A 106 -0.14 -1.44 -12.48
N TRP A 107 -1.07 -0.69 -11.89
CA TRP A 107 -1.08 -0.44 -10.46
C TRP A 107 -2.50 -0.15 -9.96
N SER A 108 -2.69 -0.38 -8.67
CA SER A 108 -3.89 -0.02 -7.93
C SER A 108 -3.51 0.56 -6.57
N LEU A 109 -4.22 1.61 -6.17
CA LEU A 109 -4.13 2.24 -4.86
C LEU A 109 -5.53 2.39 -4.30
N GLY A 110 -5.75 2.00 -3.05
CA GLY A 110 -7.06 2.13 -2.44
C GLY A 110 -7.05 2.35 -0.93
N LEU A 111 -8.18 2.82 -0.43
CA LEU A 111 -8.45 2.96 1.00
C LEU A 111 -9.45 1.89 1.44
N VAL A 112 -9.08 1.15 2.49
CA VAL A 112 -9.88 0.06 3.04
C VAL A 112 -10.04 0.22 4.55
N ARG A 113 -11.26 0.10 5.06
CA ARG A 113 -11.52 -0.05 6.50
C ARG A 113 -11.24 -1.48 6.93
N VAL A 114 -10.31 -1.71 7.86
CA VAL A 114 -9.93 -3.07 8.29
C VAL A 114 -10.82 -3.55 9.45
N SER A 115 -12.06 -3.89 9.13
CA SER A 115 -13.02 -4.39 10.12
C SER A 115 -12.88 -5.89 10.37
N GLN A 116 -13.49 -6.39 11.44
CA GLN A 116 -13.57 -7.84 11.65
C GLN A 116 -14.36 -8.57 10.55
N LYS A 117 -15.32 -7.88 9.89
CA LYS A 117 -16.21 -8.48 8.88
C LYS A 117 -15.52 -8.74 7.54
N ASN A 118 -14.45 -8.01 7.24
CA ASN A 118 -13.75 -8.08 5.94
C ASN A 118 -12.30 -8.53 6.05
N ARG A 119 -11.83 -8.92 7.24
CA ARG A 119 -10.54 -9.58 7.44
C ARG A 119 -10.72 -11.05 7.76
N ARG A 120 -9.73 -11.87 7.40
CA ARG A 120 -9.73 -13.30 7.74
C ARG A 120 -9.60 -13.49 9.25
N VAL A 121 -10.29 -14.50 9.79
CA VAL A 121 -10.17 -14.88 11.22
C VAL A 121 -8.80 -15.49 11.51
N LYS A 122 -8.25 -16.26 10.56
CA LYS A 122 -6.94 -16.87 10.68
C LYS A 122 -5.84 -15.81 10.51
N ALA A 123 -4.94 -15.75 11.48
CA ALA A 123 -3.75 -14.92 11.43
C ALA A 123 -2.48 -15.76 11.28
N ASN A 124 -1.39 -15.14 10.80
CA ASN A 124 -0.08 -15.79 10.75
C ASN A 124 0.59 -15.82 12.15
N ARG A 125 1.82 -16.35 12.22
CA ARG A 125 2.61 -16.42 13.47
C ARG A 125 2.77 -15.06 14.16
N ASP A 126 2.83 -13.99 13.36
CA ASP A 126 3.00 -12.61 13.84
C ASP A 126 1.65 -11.88 14.02
N ARG A 127 0.53 -12.63 14.05
CA ARG A 127 -0.84 -12.15 14.19
C ARG A 127 -1.34 -11.23 13.06
N LYS A 128 -0.64 -11.19 11.93
CA LYS A 128 -1.10 -10.47 10.73
C LYS A 128 -2.20 -11.25 10.02
N SER A 129 -3.22 -10.54 9.56
CA SER A 129 -4.33 -11.07 8.76
C SER A 129 -4.30 -10.51 7.33
N GLN A 130 -5.24 -10.94 6.51
CA GLN A 130 -5.47 -10.45 5.14
C GLN A 130 -6.96 -10.17 4.96
N LEU A 131 -7.33 -9.45 3.90
CA LEU A 131 -8.73 -9.24 3.55
C LEU A 131 -9.39 -10.56 3.09
N THR A 132 -10.72 -10.63 3.22
CA THR A 132 -11.51 -11.74 2.70
C THR A 132 -11.67 -11.61 1.18
N PRO A 133 -11.72 -12.73 0.43
CA PRO A 133 -11.95 -12.70 -1.02
C PRO A 133 -13.22 -11.93 -1.40
N PHE A 134 -14.31 -12.14 -0.66
CA PHE A 134 -15.58 -11.43 -0.85
C PHE A 134 -15.41 -9.90 -0.84
N PHE A 135 -14.58 -9.35 0.05
CA PHE A 135 -14.36 -7.91 0.11
C PHE A 135 -13.58 -7.39 -1.11
N LEU A 136 -12.63 -8.17 -1.61
CA LEU A 136 -11.84 -7.84 -2.80
C LEU A 136 -12.73 -7.83 -4.06
N GLU A 137 -13.60 -8.83 -4.20
CA GLU A 137 -14.55 -8.94 -5.30
C GLU A 137 -15.64 -7.86 -5.25
N SER A 138 -16.12 -7.54 -4.05
CA SER A 138 -17.16 -6.52 -3.84
C SER A 138 -16.63 -5.08 -3.97
N ARG A 139 -15.30 -4.90 -4.08
CA ARG A 139 -14.61 -3.61 -3.99
C ARG A 139 -15.21 -2.68 -2.93
N CYS A 140 -15.45 -3.17 -1.72
CA CYS A 140 -16.02 -2.36 -0.63
C CYS A 140 -15.01 -1.33 -0.05
N GLY A 141 -14.07 -0.86 -0.86
CA GLY A 141 -13.13 0.23 -0.59
C GLY A 141 -13.09 1.19 -1.79
N VAL A 142 -12.46 2.35 -1.61
CA VAL A 142 -12.29 3.31 -2.71
C VAL A 142 -10.94 3.02 -3.36
N PHE A 143 -10.95 2.62 -4.63
CA PHE A 143 -9.75 2.30 -5.40
C PHE A 143 -9.59 3.23 -6.59
N VAL A 144 -8.35 3.58 -6.88
CA VAL A 144 -7.90 4.19 -8.12
C VAL A 144 -7.04 3.16 -8.83
N ASP A 145 -7.50 2.71 -9.99
CA ASP A 145 -6.80 1.73 -10.84
C ASP A 145 -6.31 2.43 -12.11
N PHE A 146 -5.11 2.09 -12.57
CA PHE A 146 -4.62 2.46 -13.89
C PHE A 146 -4.64 1.22 -14.78
N ASN A 147 -5.37 1.28 -15.91
CA ASN A 147 -5.64 0.21 -16.89
C ASN A 147 -6.83 -0.76 -16.63
N ARG A 148 -7.83 -0.36 -15.84
CA ARG A 148 -9.17 -0.99 -15.89
C ARG A 148 -10.28 0.02 -16.16
#